data_AF-A0A918J391-F1
#
_entry.id   AF-A0A918J391-F1
#
_cell.length_a   1.000
_cell.length_b   1.000
_cell.length_c   1.000
_cell.angle_alpha   90.00
_cell.angle_beta   90.00
_cell.angle_gamma   90.00
#
_symmetry.space_group_name_H-M   'P 1'
#
loop_
_entity.id
_entity.type
_entity.pdbx_description
1 polymer ?
#
loop_
_entity_poly.entity_id
_entity_poly.type
_entity_poly.pdbx_seq_one_letter_code
_entity_poly.pdbx_strand_id
1 'polypeptide(L)'
;MKQLTEIELKFDAPNQGKLNQHILAEISKATKTSKGGGEIKELALASDQFETINKKLKPFGMALLKVEAMSNRVPIVIFDKQFELVLEYTSWVKDDPRRGNGKNVSYNVFEPLSYANGSIPTEAISDDAYMNWGNSRCGKASIIKEPNLDTFNSAILSIGGEAGNPFTDINILGHVPGFVFGFIDGLDPKSTLGVTFSFIFVDEEGNPTDIDNDGKADTSLKEVWFNDDFLWTDTPSTNPGIDLASVLTHEIGHTLEAGHFGVGFLNLRAEGSVNYFPRAVMNAYYYEPIHNLRRTDKASYCITFGDWH
;
A
#
# COMPACT_ATOMS: atom_id res chain seq x y z
N MET A 1 3.11 -0.63 -50.16
CA MET A 1 2.08 0.18 -49.50
C MET A 1 1.07 -0.74 -48.84
N LYS A 2 1.18 -0.90 -47.51
CA LYS A 2 0.09 -1.37 -46.64
C LYS A 2 0.32 -0.69 -45.28
N GLN A 3 -0.70 0.07 -44.87
CA GLN A 3 -0.77 0.83 -43.62
C GLN A 3 -0.55 -0.09 -42.41
N LEU A 4 0.24 0.38 -41.45
CA LEU A 4 0.17 -0.05 -40.06
C LEU A 4 -0.95 0.78 -39.42
N THR A 5 -2.09 0.16 -39.15
CA THR A 5 -3.19 0.72 -38.36
C THR A 5 -3.19 0.04 -36.99
N GLU A 6 -3.16 0.89 -35.96
CA GLU A 6 -3.59 0.68 -34.56
C GLU A 6 -3.20 -0.61 -33.85
N ILE A 7 -2.26 -0.47 -32.90
CA ILE A 7 -2.10 -1.40 -31.79
C ILE A 7 -3.21 -1.06 -30.78
N GLU A 8 -4.32 -1.79 -30.87
CA GLU A 8 -5.37 -1.83 -29.85
C GLU A 8 -4.80 -2.56 -28.61
N LEU A 9 -4.54 -1.83 -27.52
CA LEU A 9 -4.32 -2.44 -26.20
C LEU A 9 -5.67 -2.95 -25.69
N LYS A 10 -5.99 -4.21 -26.02
CA LYS A 10 -7.15 -4.92 -25.46
C LYS A 10 -6.78 -5.45 -24.08
N PHE A 11 -7.30 -4.80 -23.04
CA PHE A 11 -7.47 -5.44 -21.75
C PHE A 11 -8.86 -6.08 -21.74
N ASP A 12 -8.91 -7.41 -21.68
CA ASP A 12 -10.15 -8.18 -21.57
C ASP A 12 -10.86 -7.83 -20.25
N ALA A 13 -11.84 -6.93 -20.31
CA ALA A 13 -12.74 -6.67 -19.19
C ALA A 13 -13.67 -7.89 -18.98
N PRO A 14 -13.72 -8.51 -17.78
CA PRO A 14 -14.68 -9.56 -17.52
C PRO A 14 -16.09 -8.98 -17.33
N ASN A 15 -17.03 -9.47 -18.14
CA ASN A 15 -18.47 -9.20 -18.01
C ASN A 15 -18.96 -9.41 -16.56
N GLN A 16 -19.39 -8.31 -15.91
CA GLN A 16 -19.75 -8.21 -14.49
C GLN A 16 -20.83 -9.22 -14.02
N GLY A 17 -21.66 -9.75 -14.92
CA GLY A 17 -22.72 -10.72 -14.59
C GLY A 17 -22.26 -12.19 -14.44
N LYS A 18 -21.12 -12.59 -15.04
CA LYS A 18 -20.59 -13.96 -14.93
C LYS A 18 -19.52 -14.12 -13.84
N LEU A 19 -18.96 -13.00 -13.37
CA LEU A 19 -17.88 -12.96 -12.39
C LEU A 19 -18.32 -13.60 -11.05
N ASN A 20 -19.53 -13.28 -10.57
CA ASN A 20 -20.03 -13.84 -9.30
C ASN A 20 -20.24 -15.37 -9.32
N GLN A 21 -20.79 -15.94 -10.40
CA GLN A 21 -20.99 -17.39 -10.48
C GLN A 21 -19.71 -18.15 -10.80
N HIS A 22 -18.79 -17.55 -11.58
CA HIS A 22 -17.51 -18.18 -11.88
C HIS A 22 -16.58 -18.17 -10.65
N ILE A 23 -16.55 -17.08 -9.88
CA ILE A 23 -15.83 -16.99 -8.60
C ILE A 23 -16.39 -18.01 -7.60
N LEU A 24 -17.72 -18.10 -7.43
CA LEU A 24 -18.34 -19.07 -6.53
C LEU A 24 -18.07 -20.53 -6.96
N ALA A 25 -18.07 -20.83 -8.26
CA ALA A 25 -17.74 -22.16 -8.79
C ALA A 25 -16.25 -22.50 -8.67
N GLU A 26 -15.36 -21.51 -8.80
CA GLU A 26 -13.92 -21.65 -8.62
C GLU A 26 -13.53 -21.80 -7.15
N ILE A 27 -14.18 -21.07 -6.23
CA ILE A 27 -14.07 -21.26 -4.77
C ILE A 27 -14.49 -22.69 -4.37
N SER A 28 -15.56 -23.21 -4.98
CA SER A 28 -16.06 -24.58 -4.76
C SER A 28 -15.14 -25.66 -5.35
N LYS A 29 -14.41 -25.37 -6.43
CA LYS A 29 -13.37 -26.26 -6.98
C LYS A 29 -12.09 -26.23 -6.13
N ALA A 30 -11.65 -25.06 -5.68
CA ALA A 30 -10.47 -24.88 -4.83
C ALA A 30 -10.60 -25.57 -3.47
N THR A 31 -11.82 -25.71 -2.94
CA THR A 31 -12.09 -26.46 -1.70
C THR A 31 -11.96 -27.98 -1.87
N LYS A 32 -11.99 -28.51 -3.10
CA LYS A 32 -11.92 -29.97 -3.35
C LYS A 32 -10.52 -30.49 -3.69
N THR A 33 -9.55 -29.63 -4.00
CA THR A 33 -8.22 -30.05 -4.48
C THR A 33 -7.07 -29.76 -3.52
N SER A 34 -7.30 -29.29 -2.29
CA SER A 34 -6.22 -28.93 -1.36
C SER A 34 -5.54 -30.12 -0.67
N LYS A 35 -4.69 -30.82 -1.43
CA LYS A 35 -3.45 -31.36 -0.86
C LYS A 35 -2.34 -30.32 -1.03
N GLY A 36 -2.32 -29.36 -0.09
CA GLY A 36 -1.16 -28.48 0.18
C GLY A 36 -0.92 -27.37 -0.84
N GLY A 37 -1.04 -26.12 -0.40
CA GLY A 37 -0.77 -24.93 -1.20
C GLY A 37 -2.04 -24.33 -1.76
N GLY A 38 -2.61 -23.34 -1.06
CA GLY A 38 -3.64 -22.49 -1.64
C GLY A 38 -3.00 -21.59 -2.69
N GLU A 39 -3.47 -21.64 -3.94
CA GLU A 39 -3.11 -20.65 -4.95
C GLU A 39 -3.70 -19.29 -4.58
N ILE A 40 -2.83 -18.29 -4.54
CA ILE A 40 -3.18 -16.87 -4.36
C ILE A 40 -3.50 -16.36 -5.77
N LYS A 41 -4.75 -16.00 -6.05
CA LYS A 41 -5.14 -15.44 -7.35
C LYS A 41 -4.91 -13.93 -7.35
N GLU A 42 -3.99 -13.49 -8.20
CA GLU A 42 -3.76 -12.11 -8.59
C GLU A 42 -4.96 -11.59 -9.39
N LEU A 43 -5.61 -10.53 -8.90
CA LEU A 43 -6.66 -9.81 -9.63
C LEU A 43 -6.02 -8.49 -10.08
N ALA A 44 -5.79 -8.33 -11.39
CA ALA A 44 -5.42 -7.03 -11.94
C ALA A 44 -6.58 -6.05 -11.72
N LEU A 45 -6.33 -4.97 -10.97
CA LEU A 45 -7.30 -3.92 -10.63
C LEU A 45 -7.53 -2.99 -11.83
N ALA A 46 -8.33 -3.44 -12.79
CA ALA A 46 -9.04 -2.55 -13.70
C ALA A 46 -10.46 -2.37 -13.16
N SER A 47 -10.65 -1.44 -12.21
CA SER A 47 -11.99 -1.00 -11.79
C SER A 47 -12.30 0.38 -12.36
N ASP A 48 -13.57 0.62 -12.64
CA ASP A 48 -14.08 1.94 -13.10
C ASP A 48 -13.65 3.08 -12.15
N GLN A 49 -13.42 2.76 -10.88
CA GLN A 49 -12.92 3.68 -9.85
C GLN A 49 -11.46 4.08 -10.11
N PHE A 50 -10.57 3.13 -10.38
CA PHE A 50 -9.17 3.39 -10.69
C PHE A 50 -9.04 4.18 -11.99
N GLU A 51 -9.83 3.86 -13.01
CA GLU A 51 -9.88 4.64 -14.25
C GLU A 51 -10.32 6.09 -13.99
N THR A 52 -11.33 6.28 -13.12
CA THR A 52 -11.81 7.61 -12.74
C THR A 52 -10.75 8.40 -11.98
N ILE A 53 -10.03 7.74 -11.06
CA ILE A 53 -8.91 8.33 -10.31
C ILE A 53 -7.80 8.72 -11.28
N ASN A 54 -7.34 7.81 -12.14
CA ASN A 54 -6.26 8.04 -13.08
C ASN A 54 -6.60 9.12 -14.11
N LYS A 55 -7.85 9.21 -14.55
CA LYS A 55 -8.30 10.31 -15.42
C LYS A 55 -8.15 11.68 -14.75
N LYS A 56 -8.34 11.77 -13.43
CA LYS A 56 -8.21 13.01 -12.66
C LYS A 56 -6.77 13.30 -12.26
N LEU A 57 -5.91 12.29 -12.17
CA LEU A 57 -4.47 12.44 -11.92
C LEU A 57 -3.68 12.79 -13.17
N LYS A 58 -4.19 12.44 -14.37
CA LYS A 58 -3.51 12.71 -15.66
C LYS A 58 -3.03 14.17 -15.82
N PRO A 59 -3.80 15.23 -15.49
CA PRO A 59 -3.32 16.62 -15.59
C PRO A 59 -2.10 16.94 -14.72
N PHE A 60 -1.81 16.11 -13.70
CA PHE A 60 -0.66 16.24 -12.82
C PHE A 60 0.51 15.34 -13.24
N GLY A 61 0.40 14.64 -14.38
CA GLY A 61 1.42 13.68 -14.83
C GLY A 61 1.55 12.48 -13.90
N MET A 62 0.46 12.08 -13.23
CA MET A 62 0.45 10.98 -12.28
C MET A 62 -0.61 9.92 -12.60
N ALA A 63 -0.40 8.70 -12.11
CA ALA A 63 -1.41 7.64 -12.06
C ALA A 63 -1.27 6.82 -10.76
N LEU A 64 -2.39 6.39 -10.18
CA LEU A 64 -2.44 5.34 -9.18
C LEU A 64 -2.12 4.01 -9.85
N LEU A 65 -1.08 3.33 -9.38
CA LEU A 65 -0.67 2.03 -9.90
C LEU A 65 -1.02 0.87 -8.96
N LYS A 66 -0.84 1.06 -7.65
CA LYS A 66 -0.92 -0.03 -6.68
C LYS A 66 -1.60 0.42 -5.39
N VAL A 67 -2.27 -0.55 -4.76
CA VAL A 67 -2.92 -0.44 -3.46
C VAL A 67 -2.53 -1.65 -2.63
N GLU A 68 -1.83 -1.40 -1.54
CA GLU A 68 -1.30 -2.38 -0.60
C GLU A 68 -2.01 -2.20 0.73
N ALA A 69 -2.46 -3.28 1.37
CA ALA A 69 -3.24 -3.16 2.60
C ALA A 69 -2.98 -4.30 3.58
N MET A 70 -2.95 -3.97 4.86
CA MET A 70 -2.94 -4.93 5.95
C MET A 70 -4.36 -5.33 6.37
N SER A 71 -4.59 -6.61 6.66
CA SER A 71 -5.88 -7.14 7.13
C SER A 71 -5.78 -7.92 8.43
N ASN A 72 -6.80 -7.83 9.28
CA ASN A 72 -6.96 -8.66 10.48
C ASN A 72 -7.73 -9.97 10.24
N ARG A 73 -8.05 -10.30 8.98
CA ARG A 73 -8.85 -11.47 8.63
C ARG A 73 -8.20 -12.32 7.55
N VAL A 74 -8.47 -13.63 7.61
CA VAL A 74 -8.11 -14.61 6.57
C VAL A 74 -9.36 -15.24 5.93
N PRO A 75 -9.30 -15.70 4.66
CA PRO A 75 -8.19 -15.47 3.73
C PRO A 75 -8.07 -13.97 3.43
N ILE A 76 -6.83 -13.50 3.36
CA ILE A 76 -6.54 -12.14 2.93
C ILE A 76 -6.91 -12.11 1.44
N VAL A 77 -8.04 -11.50 1.12
CA VAL A 77 -8.39 -11.24 -0.28
C VAL A 77 -7.91 -9.82 -0.55
N ILE A 78 -6.62 -9.68 -0.86
CA ILE A 78 -6.01 -8.41 -1.23
C ILE A 78 -5.21 -8.63 -2.50
N PHE A 79 -5.19 -7.60 -3.35
CA PHE A 79 -4.56 -7.54 -4.67
C PHE A 79 -3.04 -7.50 -4.62
N ASP A 80 -2.44 -8.34 -3.77
CA ASP A 80 -1.02 -8.25 -3.54
C ASP A 80 -0.27 -9.56 -3.56
N LYS A 81 0.89 -9.50 -4.21
CA LYS A 81 1.83 -10.59 -4.28
C LYS A 81 2.38 -10.79 -2.89
N GLN A 82 2.32 -12.03 -2.44
CA GLN A 82 2.85 -12.40 -1.14
C GLN A 82 4.27 -12.92 -1.32
N PHE A 83 5.12 -12.74 -0.31
CA PHE A 83 6.54 -13.07 -0.35
C PHE A 83 7.35 -12.21 -1.33
N GLU A 84 6.96 -10.95 -1.45
CA GLU A 84 7.67 -9.92 -2.18
C GLU A 84 8.51 -9.11 -1.19
N LEU A 85 9.84 -9.04 -1.40
CA LEU A 85 10.71 -8.27 -0.52
C LEU A 85 10.57 -6.77 -0.78
N VAL A 86 10.55 -6.39 -2.06
CA VAL A 86 10.39 -5.01 -2.53
C VAL A 86 9.35 -4.98 -3.63
N LEU A 87 8.59 -3.90 -3.73
CA LEU A 87 7.62 -3.72 -4.81
C LEU A 87 8.28 -3.89 -6.18
N GLU A 88 7.72 -4.74 -7.01
CA GLU A 88 8.21 -5.11 -8.34
C GLU A 88 7.84 -4.09 -9.41
N TYR A 89 6.86 -3.23 -9.15
CA TYR A 89 6.26 -2.34 -10.16
C TYR A 89 6.60 -0.87 -9.96
N THR A 90 6.99 -0.45 -8.76
CA THR A 90 7.34 0.95 -8.46
C THR A 90 8.64 1.04 -7.70
N SER A 91 9.31 2.18 -7.84
CA SER A 91 10.53 2.49 -7.10
C SER A 91 10.68 3.98 -6.91
N TRP A 92 11.19 4.39 -5.75
CA TRP A 92 11.71 5.75 -5.61
C TRP A 92 12.98 5.89 -6.44
N VAL A 93 13.04 6.96 -7.22
CA VAL A 93 14.23 7.29 -8.01
C VAL A 93 15.09 8.33 -7.29
N LYS A 94 16.38 8.03 -7.20
CA LYS A 94 17.39 8.93 -6.65
C LYS A 94 17.56 10.15 -7.56
N ASP A 95 17.61 11.33 -6.96
CA ASP A 95 17.81 12.61 -7.67
C ASP A 95 16.75 12.88 -8.75
N ASP A 96 15.56 12.29 -8.63
CA ASP A 96 14.47 12.51 -9.58
C ASP A 96 14.11 14.01 -9.63
N PRO A 97 14.32 14.69 -10.78
CA PRO A 97 14.12 16.14 -10.89
C PRO A 97 12.65 16.55 -10.82
N ARG A 98 11.71 15.60 -10.94
CA ARG A 98 10.27 15.86 -10.82
C ARG A 98 9.83 15.93 -9.37
N ARG A 99 10.57 15.28 -8.46
CA ARG A 99 10.35 15.37 -7.02
C ARG A 99 11.05 16.63 -6.52
N GLY A 100 10.30 17.56 -5.92
CA GLY A 100 10.85 18.85 -5.43
C GLY A 100 12.05 18.70 -4.48
N ASN A 101 12.15 17.55 -3.81
CA ASN A 101 13.22 17.16 -2.90
C ASN A 101 14.01 15.93 -3.41
N GLY A 102 14.32 15.81 -4.70
CA GLY A 102 14.87 14.60 -5.37
C GLY A 102 15.97 13.79 -4.66
N LYS A 103 16.69 14.35 -3.68
CA LYS A 103 17.70 13.65 -2.84
C LYS A 103 17.14 12.88 -1.64
N ASN A 104 15.99 13.29 -1.12
CA ASN A 104 15.41 12.82 0.12
C ASN A 104 13.99 12.32 -0.13
N VAL A 105 13.50 11.42 0.71
CA VAL A 105 12.08 11.06 0.70
C VAL A 105 11.40 11.86 1.80
N SER A 106 10.50 12.76 1.42
CA SER A 106 9.76 13.62 2.33
C SER A 106 8.45 12.98 2.79
N TYR A 107 8.07 13.18 4.04
CA TYR A 107 6.75 12.78 4.52
C TYR A 107 6.09 13.86 5.36
N ASN A 108 4.76 13.85 5.39
CA ASN A 108 3.96 14.60 6.36
C ASN A 108 2.87 13.72 6.97
N VAL A 109 2.31 14.21 8.08
CA VAL A 109 1.15 13.61 8.74
C VAL A 109 0.07 14.70 8.81
N PHE A 110 -1.12 14.39 8.30
CA PHE A 110 -2.22 15.33 8.28
C PHE A 110 -2.86 15.44 9.67
N GLU A 111 -2.58 16.55 10.36
CA GLU A 111 -2.96 16.74 11.77
C GLU A 111 -4.46 16.51 12.07
N PRO A 112 -5.42 16.99 11.23
CA PRO A 112 -6.84 16.84 11.55
C PRO A 112 -7.34 15.40 11.68
N LEU A 113 -6.62 14.42 11.10
CA LEU A 113 -6.95 12.99 11.18
C LEU A 113 -5.84 12.18 11.86
N SER A 114 -4.92 12.85 12.56
CA SER A 114 -3.70 12.24 13.14
C SER A 114 -3.90 11.58 14.51
N TYR A 115 -5.13 11.47 15.02
CA TYR A 115 -5.40 10.87 16.33
C TYR A 115 -6.34 9.67 16.24
N ALA A 116 -5.82 8.48 16.54
CA ALA A 116 -6.67 7.30 16.68
C ALA A 116 -7.46 7.38 17.99
N ASN A 117 -8.74 7.02 17.96
CA ASN A 117 -9.64 7.10 19.13
C ASN A 117 -9.61 8.48 19.83
N GLY A 118 -9.27 9.55 19.10
CA GLY A 118 -9.16 10.92 19.61
C GLY A 118 -8.02 11.18 20.61
N SER A 119 -7.08 10.24 20.82
CA SER A 119 -6.01 10.42 21.81
C SER A 119 -4.67 9.76 21.48
N ILE A 120 -4.64 8.74 20.62
CA ILE A 120 -3.40 8.04 20.27
C ILE A 120 -2.71 8.81 19.12
N PRO A 121 -1.48 9.32 19.32
CA PRO A 121 -0.84 10.23 18.36
C PRO A 121 -0.21 9.45 17.18
N THR A 122 -0.88 9.47 16.03
CA THR A 122 -0.37 8.83 14.79
C THR A 122 0.94 9.45 14.34
N GLU A 123 1.10 10.77 14.50
CA GLU A 123 2.29 11.49 14.08
C GLU A 123 3.56 11.01 14.82
N ALA A 124 3.53 10.97 16.15
CA ALA A 124 4.67 10.52 16.95
C ALA A 124 5.03 9.05 16.65
N ILE A 125 4.02 8.19 16.47
CA ILE A 125 4.25 6.78 16.14
C ILE A 125 4.79 6.61 14.71
N SER A 126 4.37 7.48 13.77
CA SER A 126 4.91 7.51 12.40
C SER A 126 6.38 7.93 12.40
N ASP A 127 6.74 8.95 13.18
CA ASP A 127 8.12 9.41 13.32
C ASP A 127 9.04 8.30 13.86
N ASP A 128 8.59 7.57 14.89
CA ASP A 128 9.30 6.44 15.44
C ASP A 128 9.46 5.29 14.42
N ALA A 129 8.43 5.02 13.62
CA ALA A 129 8.48 4.01 12.57
C ALA A 129 9.46 4.39 11.44
N TYR A 130 9.41 5.62 10.93
CA TYR A 130 10.39 6.09 9.93
C TYR A 130 11.81 6.06 10.46
N MET A 131 12.02 6.46 11.72
CA MET A 131 13.32 6.36 12.38
C MET A 131 13.79 4.90 12.47
N ASN A 132 12.90 3.96 12.80
CA ASN A 132 13.21 2.53 12.86
C ASN A 132 13.63 1.98 11.49
N TRP A 133 12.91 2.33 10.42
CA TRP A 133 13.25 1.98 9.04
C TRP A 133 14.60 2.59 8.61
N GLY A 134 14.78 3.90 8.81
CA GLY A 134 16.00 4.63 8.46
C GLY A 134 17.25 4.19 9.23
N ASN A 135 17.10 3.60 10.42
CA ASN A 135 18.20 3.01 11.18
C ASN A 135 18.77 1.71 10.57
N SER A 136 18.21 1.24 9.46
CA SER A 136 18.78 0.15 8.67
C SER A 136 20.08 0.61 8.00
N ARG A 137 21.23 0.27 8.60
CA ARG A 137 22.62 0.69 8.27
C ARG A 137 23.04 0.70 6.78
N CYS A 138 22.26 0.10 5.91
CA CYS A 138 22.51 -0.07 4.49
C CYS A 138 21.86 1.03 3.63
N GLY A 139 20.68 1.52 4.03
CA GLY A 139 19.98 2.56 3.29
C GLY A 139 20.54 3.92 3.68
N LYS A 140 20.67 4.78 2.68
CA LYS A 140 21.31 6.09 2.82
C LYS A 140 20.40 7.25 2.40
N ALA A 141 19.21 6.93 1.89
CA ALA A 141 18.18 7.94 1.66
C ALA A 141 17.82 8.62 2.97
N SER A 142 17.86 9.96 2.98
CA SER A 142 17.36 10.70 4.13
C SER A 142 15.85 10.77 4.03
N ILE A 143 15.17 10.27 5.06
CA ILE A 143 13.73 10.44 5.22
C ILE A 143 13.53 11.71 6.03
N ILE A 144 12.88 12.70 5.45
CA ILE A 144 12.72 14.03 6.06
C ILE A 144 11.25 14.29 6.35
N LYS A 145 10.97 14.75 7.57
CA LYS A 145 9.65 15.23 7.93
C LYS A 145 9.49 16.66 7.46
N GLU A 146 8.45 16.91 6.68
CA GLU A 146 8.03 18.25 6.30
C GLU A 146 6.95 18.75 7.27
N PRO A 147 6.84 20.07 7.49
CA PRO A 147 5.80 20.61 8.35
C PRO A 147 4.41 20.30 7.78
N ASN A 148 3.43 20.14 8.67
CA ASN A 148 2.04 20.18 8.23
C ASN A 148 1.71 21.59 7.73
N LEU A 149 1.07 21.66 6.56
CA LEU A 149 0.72 22.90 5.88
C LEU A 149 -0.78 23.22 6.03
N ASP A 150 -1.46 22.54 6.96
CA ASP A 150 -2.90 22.68 7.27
C ASP A 150 -3.81 22.61 6.04
N THR A 151 -3.31 21.93 5.01
CA THR A 151 -3.95 21.77 3.71
C THR A 151 -4.25 20.30 3.51
N PHE A 152 -5.48 19.99 3.12
CA PHE A 152 -5.88 18.62 2.84
C PHE A 152 -5.00 18.03 1.72
N ASN A 153 -4.28 16.95 2.05
CA ASN A 153 -3.17 16.41 1.25
C ASN A 153 -3.48 15.02 0.63
N SER A 154 -4.75 14.58 0.68
CA SER A 154 -5.16 13.32 0.06
C SER A 154 -5.27 13.46 -1.44
N ALA A 155 -4.52 12.69 -2.23
CA ALA A 155 -4.69 12.65 -3.68
C ALA A 155 -6.00 11.96 -4.07
N ILE A 156 -6.42 10.91 -3.35
CA ILE A 156 -7.64 10.14 -3.68
C ILE A 156 -8.91 10.83 -3.22
N LEU A 157 -8.93 11.48 -2.05
CA LEU A 157 -10.14 12.13 -1.52
C LEU A 157 -10.28 13.59 -1.99
N SER A 158 -9.21 14.22 -2.51
CA SER A 158 -9.29 15.55 -3.14
C SER A 158 -9.86 15.51 -4.57
N ILE A 159 -10.37 14.36 -5.00
CA ILE A 159 -10.98 14.06 -6.30
C ILE A 159 -12.37 14.75 -6.44
N GLY A 160 -12.47 16.02 -6.05
CA GLY A 160 -13.66 16.87 -6.09
C GLY A 160 -13.39 18.39 -6.07
N GLY A 161 -12.12 18.83 -6.05
CA GLY A 161 -11.71 20.23 -5.85
C GLY A 161 -11.53 20.52 -4.36
N GLU A 162 -10.43 21.07 -3.86
CA GLU A 162 -9.31 21.82 -4.44
C GLU A 162 -8.00 21.03 -4.33
N ALA A 163 -7.10 21.16 -5.32
CA ALA A 163 -5.76 20.59 -5.24
C ALA A 163 -4.96 21.35 -4.17
N GLY A 164 -4.75 20.73 -3.01
CA GLY A 164 -3.80 21.18 -2.02
C GLY A 164 -2.39 21.09 -2.57
N ASN A 165 -1.78 22.24 -2.86
CA ASN A 165 -0.38 22.34 -3.27
C ASN A 165 0.49 22.38 -2.01
N PRO A 166 0.70 21.20 -1.38
CA PRO A 166 2.04 20.61 -1.32
C PRO A 166 1.99 19.06 -1.19
N PHE A 167 2.24 18.34 -2.29
CA PHE A 167 2.50 16.90 -2.21
C PHE A 167 3.89 16.71 -1.62
N THR A 168 3.99 16.27 -0.36
CA THR A 168 5.22 15.60 0.08
C THR A 168 5.30 14.24 -0.61
N ASP A 169 6.47 13.63 -0.67
CA ASP A 169 6.60 12.33 -1.34
C ASP A 169 5.69 11.28 -0.69
N ILE A 170 5.46 11.38 0.62
CA ILE A 170 4.60 10.48 1.38
C ILE A 170 3.61 11.27 2.26
N ASN A 171 2.32 11.13 1.96
CA ASN A 171 1.25 11.76 2.73
C ASN A 171 0.58 10.73 3.65
N ILE A 172 0.82 10.82 4.96
CA ILE A 172 0.06 10.05 5.95
C ILE A 172 -1.22 10.84 6.26
N LEU A 173 -2.34 10.39 5.68
CA LEU A 173 -3.62 11.07 5.89
C LEU A 173 -4.13 10.84 7.31
N GLY A 174 -3.92 9.65 7.88
CA GLY A 174 -4.41 9.29 9.21
C GLY A 174 -5.66 8.43 9.18
N HIS A 175 -6.57 8.63 10.13
CA HIS A 175 -7.74 7.77 10.35
C HIS A 175 -8.95 8.25 9.54
N VAL A 176 -9.43 7.40 8.63
CA VAL A 176 -10.61 7.67 7.79
C VAL A 176 -11.75 6.69 8.12
N PRO A 177 -13.02 7.10 7.97
CA PRO A 177 -14.16 6.24 8.28
C PRO A 177 -14.13 4.93 7.47
N GLY A 178 -14.44 3.79 8.10
CA GLY A 178 -14.26 2.48 7.46
C GLY A 178 -15.07 2.27 6.19
N PHE A 179 -16.25 2.91 6.07
CA PHE A 179 -17.05 2.84 4.84
C PHE A 179 -16.30 3.35 3.60
N VAL A 180 -15.33 4.26 3.76
CA VAL A 180 -14.53 4.81 2.65
C VAL A 180 -13.71 3.71 1.96
N PHE A 181 -13.21 2.74 2.72
CA PHE A 181 -12.46 1.60 2.19
C PHE A 181 -13.33 0.77 1.23
N GLY A 182 -14.64 0.70 1.46
CA GLY A 182 -15.58 -0.04 0.62
C GLY A 182 -15.83 0.61 -0.74
N PHE A 183 -15.35 1.84 -0.95
CA PHE A 183 -15.35 2.49 -2.26
C PHE A 183 -14.10 2.20 -3.08
N ILE A 184 -13.18 1.39 -2.56
CA ILE A 184 -12.01 0.93 -3.30
C ILE A 184 -12.18 -0.56 -3.48
N ASP A 185 -12.34 -0.97 -4.74
CA ASP A 185 -12.54 -2.38 -5.06
C ASP A 185 -11.51 -3.27 -4.39
N GLY A 186 -12.05 -4.29 -3.70
CA GLY A 186 -11.40 -5.36 -2.91
C GLY A 186 -10.62 -4.95 -1.66
N LEU A 187 -10.81 -3.73 -1.16
CA LEU A 187 -10.69 -3.51 0.28
C LEU A 187 -12.00 -3.92 0.96
N ASP A 188 -11.91 -4.51 2.16
CA ASP A 188 -13.07 -4.84 2.97
C ASP A 188 -13.08 -3.94 4.21
N PRO A 189 -14.05 -3.02 4.35
CA PRO A 189 -14.20 -2.14 5.51
C PRO A 189 -14.12 -2.83 6.87
N LYS A 190 -14.49 -4.12 6.92
CA LYS A 190 -14.55 -4.89 8.17
C LYS A 190 -13.26 -5.61 8.52
N SER A 191 -12.28 -5.62 7.62
CA SER A 191 -11.03 -6.34 7.85
C SER A 191 -9.76 -5.59 7.44
N THR A 192 -9.85 -4.57 6.58
CA THR A 192 -8.71 -3.71 6.22
C THR A 192 -8.39 -2.74 7.36
N LEU A 193 -7.17 -2.86 7.91
CA LEU A 193 -6.68 -2.05 9.02
C LEU A 193 -6.00 -0.75 8.54
N GLY A 194 -5.15 -0.89 7.54
CA GLY A 194 -4.39 0.19 6.92
C GLY A 194 -4.26 -0.08 5.42
N VAL A 195 -3.98 0.99 4.67
CA VAL A 195 -3.74 0.92 3.23
C VAL A 195 -2.72 1.97 2.83
N THR A 196 -1.82 1.56 1.93
CA THR A 196 -0.89 2.43 1.22
C THR A 196 -1.24 2.45 -0.26
N PHE A 197 -1.30 3.63 -0.83
CA PHE A 197 -1.52 3.87 -2.25
C PHE A 197 -0.24 4.33 -2.89
N SER A 198 0.12 3.69 -4.00
CA SER A 198 1.32 4.01 -4.76
C SER A 198 0.97 4.68 -6.07
N PHE A 199 1.39 5.94 -6.21
CA PHE A 199 1.27 6.72 -7.42
C PHE A 199 2.60 6.79 -8.15
N ILE A 200 2.52 6.86 -9.47
CA ILE A 200 3.67 6.91 -10.38
C ILE A 200 3.61 8.13 -11.27
N PHE A 201 4.76 8.56 -11.76
CA PHE A 201 4.83 9.49 -12.87
C PHE A 201 4.42 8.81 -14.18
N VAL A 202 3.73 9.58 -15.04
CA VAL A 202 3.37 9.15 -16.39
C VAL A 202 3.76 10.21 -17.42
N ASP A 203 4.03 9.77 -18.65
CA ASP A 203 4.28 10.65 -19.80
C ASP A 203 2.98 11.31 -20.33
N GLU A 204 3.08 12.08 -21.43
CA GLU A 204 1.95 12.80 -22.03
C GLU A 204 0.88 11.83 -22.57
N GLU A 205 1.31 10.68 -23.05
CA GLU A 205 0.46 9.58 -23.52
C GLU A 205 -0.23 8.86 -22.36
N GLY A 206 0.34 8.93 -21.15
CA GLY A 206 -0.15 8.29 -19.92
C GLY A 206 0.54 6.96 -19.61
N ASN A 207 1.68 6.67 -20.23
CA ASN A 207 2.49 5.50 -19.91
C ASN A 207 3.36 5.77 -18.67
N PRO A 208 3.59 4.76 -17.81
CA PRO A 208 4.57 4.85 -16.72
C PRO A 208 5.94 5.28 -17.22
N THR A 209 6.58 6.21 -16.51
CA THR A 209 7.98 6.56 -16.75
C THR A 209 8.93 5.65 -15.97
N ASP A 210 10.13 5.46 -16.50
CA ASP A 210 11.24 4.74 -15.87
C ASP A 210 12.54 5.49 -16.23
N ILE A 211 12.91 6.48 -15.43
CA ILE A 211 13.98 7.43 -15.80
C ILE A 211 15.38 6.86 -15.53
N ASP A 212 15.52 5.98 -14.53
CA ASP A 212 16.78 5.32 -14.19
C ASP A 212 16.96 3.95 -14.87
N ASN A 213 15.95 3.48 -15.62
CA ASN A 213 15.93 2.24 -16.39
C ASN A 213 16.08 0.99 -15.51
N ASP A 214 15.48 1.00 -14.31
CA ASP A 214 15.49 -0.15 -13.39
C ASP A 214 14.37 -1.17 -13.71
N GLY A 215 13.52 -0.87 -14.69
CA GLY A 215 12.40 -1.69 -15.12
C GLY A 215 11.13 -1.53 -14.28
N LYS A 216 11.11 -0.56 -13.36
CA LYS A 216 9.97 -0.20 -12.51
C LYS A 216 9.48 1.19 -12.86
N ALA A 217 8.23 1.47 -12.53
CA ALA A 217 7.67 2.80 -12.70
C ALA A 217 8.20 3.76 -11.62
N ASP A 218 8.52 4.99 -12.02
CA ASP A 218 9.01 6.02 -11.11
C ASP A 218 7.90 6.43 -10.12
N THR A 219 8.09 6.18 -8.82
CA THR A 219 7.13 6.59 -7.78
C THR A 219 7.04 8.12 -7.72
N SER A 220 5.82 8.65 -7.79
CA SER A 220 5.56 10.09 -7.66
C SER A 220 5.10 10.50 -6.26
N LEU A 221 4.23 9.69 -5.65
CA LEU A 221 3.59 9.96 -4.36
C LEU A 221 3.22 8.62 -3.72
N LYS A 222 3.26 8.56 -2.39
CA LYS A 222 2.58 7.53 -1.61
C LYS A 222 1.57 8.17 -0.66
N GLU A 223 0.44 7.54 -0.45
CA GLU A 223 -0.59 8.01 0.48
C GLU A 223 -1.01 6.89 1.42
N VAL A 224 -1.21 7.18 2.72
CA VAL A 224 -1.50 6.15 3.73
C VAL A 224 -2.73 6.48 4.56
N TRP A 225 -3.66 5.53 4.67
CA TRP A 225 -4.88 5.62 5.48
C TRP A 225 -4.96 4.51 6.52
N PHE A 226 -5.61 4.81 7.65
CA PHE A 226 -5.99 3.86 8.69
C PHE A 226 -7.51 3.84 8.85
N ASN A 227 -8.05 2.67 9.15
CA ASN A 227 -9.49 2.48 9.28
C ASN A 227 -9.98 2.83 10.69
N ASP A 228 -10.77 3.90 10.81
CA ASP A 228 -11.29 4.42 12.08
C ASP A 228 -12.42 3.56 12.69
N ASP A 229 -12.92 2.55 11.98
CA ASP A 229 -13.91 1.61 12.53
C ASP A 229 -13.27 0.60 13.52
N PHE A 230 -11.94 0.54 13.59
CA PHE A 230 -11.21 -0.33 14.50
C PHE A 230 -10.85 0.36 15.82
N LEU A 231 -10.92 -0.42 16.91
CA LEU A 231 -10.38 0.02 18.19
C LEU A 231 -8.85 -0.08 18.16
N TRP A 232 -8.18 1.06 18.09
CA TRP A 232 -6.72 1.15 18.12
C TRP A 232 -6.15 1.12 19.55
N THR A 233 -4.90 0.72 19.70
CA THR A 233 -4.14 0.86 20.95
C THR A 233 -2.66 1.14 20.69
N ASP A 234 -2.00 1.85 21.59
CA ASP A 234 -0.55 2.04 21.71
C ASP A 234 0.08 1.16 22.82
N THR A 235 -0.76 0.37 23.49
CA THR A 235 -0.42 -0.42 24.69
C THR A 235 -1.03 -1.81 24.59
N PRO A 236 -0.67 -2.59 23.55
CA PRO A 236 -1.35 -3.85 23.22
C PRO A 236 -1.13 -4.97 24.25
N SER A 237 -0.21 -4.80 25.20
CA SER A 237 -0.02 -5.72 26.32
C SER A 237 -1.10 -5.59 27.39
N THR A 238 -1.79 -4.44 27.46
CA THR A 238 -2.80 -4.12 28.48
C THR A 238 -4.16 -3.78 27.90
N ASN A 239 -4.26 -3.52 26.60
CA ASN A 239 -5.49 -3.14 25.92
C ASN A 239 -5.76 -4.07 24.72
N PRO A 240 -7.00 -4.54 24.52
CA PRO A 240 -7.35 -5.54 23.49
C PRO A 240 -7.51 -4.95 22.08
N GLY A 241 -7.09 -3.71 21.85
CA GLY A 241 -7.17 -3.05 20.53
C GLY A 241 -6.10 -3.55 19.55
N ILE A 242 -6.22 -3.15 18.29
CA ILE A 242 -5.18 -3.36 17.27
C ILE A 242 -4.01 -2.41 17.57
N ASP A 243 -2.80 -2.97 17.69
CA ASP A 243 -1.59 -2.18 17.92
C ASP A 243 -1.32 -1.25 16.74
N LEU A 244 -1.53 0.06 16.95
CA LEU A 244 -1.40 1.06 15.89
C LEU A 244 0.03 1.14 15.37
N ALA A 245 1.03 1.00 16.25
CA ALA A 245 2.44 1.01 15.87
C ALA A 245 2.79 -0.13 14.90
N SER A 246 2.18 -1.30 15.05
CA SER A 246 2.39 -2.42 14.12
C SER A 246 1.87 -2.11 12.73
N VAL A 247 0.64 -1.61 12.63
CA VAL A 247 0.03 -1.28 11.33
C VAL A 247 0.74 -0.10 10.68
N LEU A 248 1.06 0.96 11.44
CA LEU A 248 1.86 2.08 10.96
C LEU A 248 3.22 1.65 10.41
N THR A 249 3.95 0.81 11.15
CA THR A 249 5.28 0.35 10.71
C THR A 249 5.18 -0.49 9.43
N HIS A 250 4.09 -1.24 9.27
CA HIS A 250 3.79 -2.01 8.06
C HIS A 250 3.51 -1.10 6.86
N GLU A 251 2.55 -0.18 6.99
CA GLU A 251 2.18 0.73 5.89
C GLU A 251 3.35 1.65 5.50
N ILE A 252 4.13 2.14 6.48
CA ILE A 252 5.38 2.87 6.21
C ILE A 252 6.40 1.99 5.46
N GLY A 253 6.38 0.68 5.64
CA GLY A 253 7.18 -0.22 4.80
C GLY A 253 6.82 -0.09 3.32
N HIS A 254 5.53 -0.07 2.98
CA HIS A 254 5.06 0.11 1.61
C HIS A 254 5.44 1.49 1.05
N THR A 255 5.39 2.55 1.88
CA THR A 255 5.86 3.88 1.45
C THR A 255 7.35 3.92 1.14
N LEU A 256 8.11 2.95 1.66
CA LEU A 256 9.54 2.74 1.45
C LEU A 256 9.84 1.59 0.47
N GLU A 257 8.86 1.25 -0.39
CA GLU A 257 8.91 0.23 -1.45
C GLU A 257 9.06 -1.21 -0.94
N ALA A 258 8.77 -1.49 0.33
CA ALA A 258 8.69 -2.87 0.81
C ALA A 258 7.41 -3.55 0.30
N GLY A 259 7.54 -4.76 -0.24
CA GLY A 259 6.39 -5.58 -0.62
C GLY A 259 5.83 -6.38 0.55
N HIS A 260 4.67 -7.02 0.36
CA HIS A 260 4.14 -7.96 1.34
C HIS A 260 5.03 -9.20 1.46
N PHE A 261 5.58 -9.43 2.65
CA PHE A 261 6.43 -10.57 2.95
C PHE A 261 5.85 -11.51 4.02
N GLY A 262 4.88 -12.31 3.60
CA GLY A 262 4.32 -13.40 4.38
C GLY A 262 2.87 -13.64 4.06
N VAL A 263 2.28 -14.67 4.68
CA VAL A 263 0.85 -14.99 4.52
C VAL A 263 0.26 -15.44 5.85
N GLY A 264 -1.02 -15.14 6.04
CA GLY A 264 -1.91 -15.82 6.99
C GLY A 264 -2.81 -16.82 6.26
N PHE A 265 -2.98 -18.02 6.81
CA PHE A 265 -3.87 -19.03 6.23
C PHE A 265 -4.63 -19.83 7.29
N LEU A 266 -5.87 -20.18 6.96
CA LEU A 266 -6.71 -21.02 7.80
C LEU A 266 -6.13 -22.44 7.86
N ASN A 267 -5.87 -22.92 9.07
CA ASN A 267 -5.51 -24.29 9.32
C ASN A 267 -6.76 -25.17 9.28
N LEU A 268 -7.02 -25.76 8.12
CA LEU A 268 -8.17 -26.66 7.94
C LEU A 268 -8.03 -27.99 8.69
N ARG A 269 -6.85 -28.31 9.24
CA ARG A 269 -6.57 -29.56 9.96
C ARG A 269 -6.61 -29.42 11.49
N ALA A 270 -6.42 -28.21 12.00
CA ALA A 270 -6.63 -27.88 13.42
C ALA A 270 -7.74 -26.83 13.46
N GLU A 271 -8.97 -27.32 13.64
CA GLU A 271 -10.25 -26.58 13.60
C GLU A 271 -10.13 -25.07 13.84
N GLY A 272 -10.19 -24.29 12.77
CA GLY A 272 -10.34 -22.83 12.83
C GLY A 272 -9.13 -22.04 13.32
N SER A 273 -7.97 -22.66 13.57
CA SER A 273 -6.74 -21.93 13.90
C SER A 273 -6.15 -21.23 12.67
N VAL A 274 -5.57 -20.04 12.83
CA VAL A 274 -4.86 -19.32 11.77
C VAL A 274 -3.37 -19.54 11.96
N ASN A 275 -2.69 -20.01 10.92
CA ASN A 275 -1.23 -20.05 10.87
C ASN A 275 -0.73 -18.86 10.06
N TYR A 276 0.49 -18.40 10.34
CA TYR A 276 1.16 -17.36 9.58
C TYR A 276 2.62 -17.72 9.33
N PHE A 277 3.16 -17.29 8.18
CA PHE A 277 4.58 -17.43 7.87
C PHE A 277 5.04 -16.43 6.78
N PRO A 278 6.24 -15.83 6.90
CA PRO A 278 7.07 -15.80 8.10
C PRO A 278 6.52 -14.76 9.09
N ARG A 279 7.13 -14.75 10.28
CA ARG A 279 6.88 -13.69 11.26
C ARG A 279 7.65 -12.42 10.84
N ALA A 280 7.02 -11.54 10.07
CA ALA A 280 7.57 -10.28 9.57
C ALA A 280 6.61 -9.11 9.81
N VAL A 281 7.14 -7.89 9.81
CA VAL A 281 6.31 -6.67 9.88
C VAL A 281 5.48 -6.55 8.60
N MET A 282 6.10 -6.81 7.44
CA MET A 282 5.43 -6.74 6.13
C MET A 282 4.49 -7.91 5.83
N ASN A 283 4.05 -8.69 6.83
CA ASN A 283 3.03 -9.71 6.58
C ASN A 283 1.66 -9.03 6.41
N ALA A 284 0.96 -9.31 5.31
CA ALA A 284 -0.35 -8.74 5.03
C ALA A 284 -1.40 -9.06 6.10
N TYR A 285 -1.17 -10.10 6.92
CA TYR A 285 -2.05 -10.47 8.02
C TYR A 285 -1.56 -9.89 9.33
N TYR A 286 -2.44 -9.18 10.04
CA TYR A 286 -2.25 -8.82 11.43
C TYR A 286 -2.59 -10.02 12.32
N TYR A 287 -1.58 -10.60 12.96
CA TYR A 287 -1.72 -11.72 13.88
C TYR A 287 -1.30 -11.39 15.32
N GLU A 288 -0.36 -10.46 15.50
CA GLU A 288 0.09 -10.01 16.82
C GLU A 288 0.79 -8.64 16.71
N PRO A 289 0.98 -7.92 17.84
CA PRO A 289 1.77 -6.70 17.86
C PRO A 289 3.24 -6.92 17.46
N ILE A 290 3.66 -6.37 16.33
CA ILE A 290 5.01 -6.38 15.78
C ILE A 290 5.30 -5.07 15.04
N HIS A 291 6.16 -4.24 15.62
CA HIS A 291 6.73 -3.06 14.96
C HIS A 291 8.27 -3.09 14.94
N ASN A 292 8.89 -4.20 15.37
CA ASN A 292 10.33 -4.40 15.32
C ASN A 292 10.74 -5.05 13.99
N LEU A 293 11.46 -4.31 13.15
CA LEU A 293 11.90 -4.76 11.83
C LEU A 293 12.78 -6.01 11.91
N ARG A 294 12.40 -7.02 11.14
CA ARG A 294 13.14 -8.28 10.96
C ARG A 294 14.13 -8.15 9.81
N ARG A 295 14.92 -9.20 9.58
CA ARG A 295 15.97 -9.18 8.55
C ARG A 295 15.42 -8.96 7.14
N THR A 296 14.24 -9.51 6.85
CA THR A 296 13.56 -9.37 5.56
C THR A 296 13.07 -7.94 5.35
N ASP A 297 12.47 -7.35 6.38
CA ASP A 297 12.04 -5.94 6.37
C ASP A 297 13.26 -5.02 6.17
N LYS A 298 14.35 -5.23 6.92
CA LYS A 298 15.58 -4.43 6.73
C LYS A 298 16.20 -4.61 5.34
N ALA A 299 16.12 -5.82 4.79
CA ALA A 299 16.66 -6.11 3.46
C ALA A 299 15.90 -5.38 2.36
N SER A 300 14.58 -5.20 2.48
CA SER A 300 13.82 -4.42 1.50
C SER A 300 14.31 -2.98 1.44
N TYR A 301 14.45 -2.34 2.61
CA TYR A 301 15.00 -0.99 2.72
C TYR A 301 16.42 -0.89 2.14
N CYS A 302 17.27 -1.88 2.39
CA CYS A 302 18.62 -1.93 1.81
C CYS A 302 18.62 -2.01 0.28
N ILE A 303 17.72 -2.80 -0.30
CA ILE A 303 17.64 -3.00 -1.75
C ILE A 303 17.19 -1.70 -2.42
N THR A 304 16.20 -1.02 -1.85
CA THR A 304 15.67 0.24 -2.41
C THR A 304 16.65 1.40 -2.28
N PHE A 305 17.27 1.58 -1.11
CA PHE A 305 18.01 2.81 -0.79
C PHE A 305 19.52 2.61 -0.61
N GLY A 306 20.05 1.43 -0.93
CA GLY A 306 21.47 1.11 -0.75
C GLY A 306 22.42 1.97 -1.60
N ASP A 307 21.96 2.33 -2.80
CA ASP A 307 22.76 3.06 -3.79
C ASP A 307 22.54 4.58 -3.76
N TRP A 308 21.71 5.08 -2.84
CA TRP A 308 21.46 6.50 -2.64
C TRP A 308 22.64 7.16 -1.89
N HIS A 309 23.66 7.66 -2.58
CA HIS A 309 24.86 8.27 -1.98
C HIS A 309 25.06 9.75 -2.29
#